data_AF-B1BNE9-F1
#
_entry.id   AF-B1BNE9-F1
#
_cell.length_a   1.000
_cell.length_b   1.000
_cell.length_c   1.000
_cell.angle_alpha   90.00
_cell.angle_beta   90.00
_cell.angle_gamma   90.00
#
_symmetry.space_group_name_H-M   'P 1'
#
loop_
_entity.id
_entity.type
_entity.pdbx_description
1 polymer ?
#
loop_
_entity_poly.entity_id
_entity_poly.type
_entity_poly.pdbx_seq_one_letter_code
_entity_poly.pdbx_strand_id
1 'polypeptide(L)'
;MYVAFGNRVLDSEDIKKEIELNTDARVVSDLCKSSKREDIIAFKLSIDMDILRGLMKENSDLKDLNDEELFEDYLDLAEEVAGMIFEYMPEDAILDIRSYKWDMSYNDVKLIMVMAHEDLGIAKVNDVMKRLLRQVD
;
A
#
# COMPACT_ATOMS: atom_id res chain seq x y z
N MET A 1 -13.49 -10.53 0.65
CA MET A 1 -13.31 -11.42 1.83
C MET A 1 -13.84 -10.66 3.02
N TYR A 2 -14.66 -11.29 3.86
CA TYR A 2 -15.19 -10.61 5.03
C TYR A 2 -14.17 -10.61 6.17
N VAL A 3 -13.93 -9.44 6.75
CA VAL A 3 -12.96 -9.19 7.83
C VAL A 3 -13.67 -8.58 9.03
N ALA A 4 -13.44 -9.13 10.21
CA ALA A 4 -13.94 -8.57 11.47
C ALA A 4 -13.23 -7.24 11.76
N PHE A 5 -13.99 -6.18 12.01
CA PHE A 5 -13.45 -4.84 12.17
C PHE A 5 -14.20 -4.10 13.27
N GLY A 6 -13.63 -4.06 14.47
CA GLY A 6 -14.32 -3.57 15.67
C GLY A 6 -15.61 -4.37 15.91
N ASN A 7 -16.75 -3.68 15.87
CA ASN A 7 -18.09 -4.28 16.02
C ASN A 7 -18.81 -4.57 14.68
N ARG A 8 -18.12 -4.37 13.55
CA ARG A 8 -18.68 -4.59 12.20
C ARG A 8 -17.84 -5.56 11.39
N VAL A 9 -18.32 -5.84 10.18
CA VAL A 9 -17.62 -6.65 9.19
C VAL A 9 -17.40 -5.79 7.95
N LEU A 10 -16.17 -5.77 7.44
CA LEU A 10 -15.83 -5.14 6.17
C LEU A 10 -15.67 -6.21 5.09
N ASP A 11 -16.06 -5.90 3.85
CA ASP A 11 -15.67 -6.70 2.68
C ASP A 11 -14.40 -6.13 2.07
N SER A 12 -13.35 -6.95 1.96
CA SER A 12 -12.11 -6.56 1.30
C SER A 12 -12.33 -6.13 -0.16
N GLU A 13 -13.36 -6.64 -0.85
CA GLU A 13 -13.64 -6.20 -2.22
C GLU A 13 -14.16 -4.75 -2.27
N ASP A 14 -14.89 -4.30 -1.26
CA ASP A 14 -15.37 -2.91 -1.19
C ASP A 14 -14.22 -1.94 -0.86
N ILE A 15 -13.31 -2.34 0.05
CA ILE A 15 -12.10 -1.56 0.32
C ILE A 15 -11.20 -1.48 -0.92
N LYS A 16 -11.06 -2.57 -1.66
CA LYS A 16 -10.33 -2.57 -2.93
C LYS A 16 -10.93 -1.56 -3.92
N LYS A 17 -12.25 -1.55 -4.10
CA LYS A 17 -12.91 -0.59 -4.99
C LYS A 17 -12.66 0.85 -4.55
N GLU A 18 -12.74 1.11 -3.25
CA GLU A 18 -12.51 2.44 -2.70
C GLU A 18 -11.08 2.94 -3.02
N ILE A 19 -10.08 2.06 -2.89
CA ILE A 19 -8.69 2.36 -3.28
C ILE A 19 -8.60 2.68 -4.77
N GLU A 20 -9.10 1.78 -5.63
CA GLU A 20 -8.94 1.88 -7.08
C GLU A 20 -9.77 3.02 -7.72
N LEU A 21 -10.84 3.48 -7.06
CA LEU A 21 -11.68 4.58 -7.54
C LEU A 21 -11.15 5.96 -7.15
N ASN A 22 -10.46 6.06 -6.01
CA ASN A 22 -10.14 7.36 -5.41
C ASN A 22 -8.64 7.66 -5.31
N THR A 23 -7.77 6.71 -5.66
CA THR A 23 -6.31 6.86 -5.55
C THR A 23 -5.59 6.37 -6.79
N ASP A 24 -4.31 6.74 -6.92
CA ASP A 24 -3.43 6.23 -7.97
C ASP A 24 -2.94 4.79 -7.70
N ALA A 25 -3.33 4.19 -6.57
CA ALA A 25 -2.98 2.82 -6.22
C ALA A 25 -3.91 1.81 -6.90
N ARG A 26 -3.30 0.79 -7.50
CA ARG A 26 -4.01 -0.39 -8.00
C ARG A 26 -3.82 -1.57 -7.04
N VAL A 27 -4.87 -2.35 -6.80
CA VAL A 27 -4.77 -3.59 -6.03
C VAL A 27 -4.34 -4.73 -6.95
N VAL A 28 -3.12 -5.24 -6.74
CA VAL A 28 -2.54 -6.36 -7.50
C VAL A 28 -3.07 -7.71 -6.99
N SER A 29 -3.14 -7.87 -5.67
CA SER A 29 -3.65 -9.10 -5.07
C SER A 29 -4.18 -8.89 -3.65
N ASP A 30 -5.24 -9.63 -3.30
CA ASP A 30 -5.75 -9.75 -1.93
C ASP A 30 -4.86 -10.68 -1.09
N LEU A 31 -4.31 -10.15 0.00
CA LEU A 31 -3.44 -10.85 0.94
C LEU A 31 -4.12 -11.14 2.29
N CYS A 32 -5.42 -10.88 2.44
CA CYS A 32 -6.15 -11.07 3.70
C CYS A 32 -6.02 -12.51 4.21
N LYS A 33 -6.11 -13.52 3.33
CA LYS A 33 -5.87 -14.92 3.70
C LYS A 33 -4.42 -15.19 4.12
N SER A 34 -3.46 -14.61 3.40
CA SER A 34 -2.01 -14.75 3.67
C SER A 34 -1.60 -14.07 4.99
N SER A 35 -2.39 -13.10 5.45
CA SER A 35 -2.22 -12.49 6.76
C SER A 35 -2.39 -13.49 7.91
N LYS A 36 -3.13 -14.60 7.69
CA LYS A 36 -3.52 -15.59 8.72
C LYS A 36 -4.31 -14.97 9.88
N ARG A 37 -5.02 -13.88 9.61
CA ARG A 37 -5.87 -13.16 10.56
C ARG A 37 -7.22 -12.87 9.92
N GLU A 38 -8.27 -12.95 10.74
CA GLU A 38 -9.65 -12.65 10.32
C GLU A 38 -10.03 -11.19 10.57
N ASP A 39 -9.14 -10.40 11.19
CA ASP A 39 -9.32 -9.01 11.60
C ASP A 39 -8.32 -8.05 10.93
N ILE A 40 -7.74 -8.48 9.80
CA ILE A 40 -6.80 -7.69 8.98
C ILE A 40 -7.28 -7.65 7.53
N ILE A 41 -7.27 -6.46 6.95
CA ILE A 41 -7.27 -6.27 5.50
C ILE A 41 -5.83 -6.09 5.05
N ALA A 42 -5.42 -6.84 4.03
CA ALA A 42 -4.09 -6.73 3.47
C ALA A 42 -4.12 -6.84 1.95
N PHE A 43 -3.39 -5.95 1.29
CA PHE A 43 -3.30 -5.91 -0.16
C PHE A 43 -1.84 -5.80 -0.62
N LYS A 44 -1.57 -6.41 -1.77
CA LYS A 44 -0.44 -6.00 -2.61
C LYS A 44 -0.93 -4.90 -3.53
N LEU A 45 -0.24 -3.77 -3.52
CA LEU A 45 -0.52 -2.62 -4.35
C LEU A 45 0.55 -2.44 -5.42
N SER A 46 0.21 -1.63 -6.43
CA SER A 46 1.16 -1.08 -7.39
C SER A 46 0.85 0.38 -7.68
N ILE A 47 1.90 1.19 -7.80
CA ILE A 47 1.85 2.56 -8.32
C ILE A 47 2.64 2.62 -9.62
N ASP A 48 2.03 3.17 -10.67
CA ASP A 48 2.66 3.29 -11.99
C ASP A 48 3.86 4.25 -11.93
N MET A 49 5.01 3.85 -12.49
CA MET A 49 6.21 4.69 -12.52
C MET A 49 6.00 5.99 -13.30
N ASP A 50 5.09 6.04 -14.26
CA ASP A 50 4.84 7.26 -15.03
C ASP A 50 4.18 8.34 -14.15
N ILE A 51 3.38 7.95 -13.16
CA ILE A 51 2.82 8.85 -12.14
C ILE A 51 3.96 9.38 -11.26
N LEU A 52 4.80 8.46 -10.74
CA LEU A 52 5.92 8.81 -9.86
C LEU A 52 6.94 9.71 -10.55
N ARG A 53 7.30 9.41 -11.80
CA ARG A 53 8.17 10.26 -12.63
C ARG A 53 7.54 11.62 -12.91
N GLY A 54 6.23 11.69 -13.10
CA GLY A 54 5.50 12.94 -13.28
C GLY A 54 5.69 13.85 -12.06
N LEU A 55 5.43 13.31 -10.87
CA LEU A 55 5.58 14.02 -9.59
C LEU A 55 7.05 14.39 -9.30
N MET A 56 7.99 13.48 -9.55
CA MET A 56 9.43 13.75 -9.35
C MET A 56 9.95 14.88 -10.24
N LYS A 57 9.46 14.98 -11.48
CA LYS A 57 9.84 16.07 -12.40
C LYS A 57 9.32 17.43 -11.95
N GLU A 58 8.40 17.51 -11.00
CA GLU A 58 8.04 18.80 -10.39
C GLU A 58 9.16 19.29 -9.47
N ASN A 59 9.94 18.36 -8.88
CA ASN A 59 11.12 18.68 -8.10
C ASN A 59 12.32 19.02 -9.01
N SER A 60 12.75 20.27 -8.98
CA SER A 60 13.80 20.76 -9.88
C SER A 60 15.19 20.24 -9.52
N ASP A 61 15.40 19.79 -8.29
CA ASP A 61 16.70 19.28 -7.82
C ASP A 61 16.99 17.85 -8.31
N LEU A 62 15.97 17.12 -8.77
CA LEU A 62 16.04 15.70 -9.11
C LEU A 62 15.95 15.43 -10.62
N LYS A 63 15.74 16.46 -11.43
CA LYS A 63 15.48 16.34 -12.88
C LYS A 63 16.62 15.74 -13.71
N ASP A 64 17.85 15.93 -13.26
CA ASP A 64 19.04 15.49 -13.98
C ASP A 64 19.56 14.12 -13.49
N LEU A 65 18.94 13.55 -12.45
CA LEU A 65 19.26 12.22 -11.94
C LEU A 65 18.60 11.15 -12.79
N ASN A 66 19.30 10.03 -12.95
CA ASN A 66 18.77 8.89 -13.67
C ASN A 66 17.94 7.98 -12.77
N ASP A 67 17.22 7.06 -13.40
CA ASP A 67 16.33 6.10 -12.74
C ASP A 67 17.01 5.26 -11.63
N GLU A 68 18.27 4.87 -11.78
CA GLU A 68 19.00 4.11 -10.77
C GLU A 68 19.36 4.98 -9.55
N GLU A 69 19.70 6.25 -9.78
CA GLU A 69 19.98 7.23 -8.73
C GLU A 69 18.73 7.59 -7.92
N LEU A 70 17.56 7.56 -8.57
CA LEU A 70 16.25 7.89 -7.99
C LEU A 70 15.50 6.65 -7.45
N PHE A 71 16.11 5.47 -7.45
CA PHE A 71 15.44 4.21 -7.10
C PHE A 71 14.76 4.28 -5.72
N GLU A 72 15.50 4.67 -4.68
CA GLU A 72 14.96 4.77 -3.31
C GLU A 72 13.94 5.92 -3.22
N ASP A 73 14.18 7.04 -3.91
CA ASP A 73 13.25 8.17 -3.93
C ASP A 73 11.90 7.78 -4.56
N TYR A 74 11.89 6.90 -5.57
CA TYR A 74 10.65 6.36 -6.14
C TYR A 74 9.91 5.43 -5.18
N LEU A 75 10.64 4.65 -4.37
CA LEU A 75 10.03 3.81 -3.35
C LEU A 75 9.37 4.66 -2.26
N ASP A 76 10.09 5.65 -1.74
CA ASP A 76 9.59 6.59 -0.74
C ASP A 76 8.38 7.39 -1.28
N LEU A 77 8.48 7.93 -2.50
CA LEU A 77 7.39 8.67 -3.12
C LEU A 77 6.16 7.78 -3.34
N ALA A 78 6.34 6.51 -3.70
CA ALA A 78 5.21 5.59 -3.85
C ALA A 78 4.50 5.36 -2.50
N GLU A 79 5.23 5.31 -1.39
CA GLU A 79 4.62 5.24 -0.05
C GLU A 79 3.84 6.52 0.28
N GLU A 80 4.40 7.69 -0.05
CA GLU A 80 3.72 8.98 0.15
C GLU A 80 2.42 9.06 -0.65
N VAL A 81 2.46 8.73 -1.94
CA VAL A 81 1.28 8.70 -2.82
C VAL A 81 0.25 7.71 -2.30
N ALA A 82 0.68 6.50 -1.93
CA ALA A 82 -0.23 5.49 -1.38
C ALA A 82 -0.79 5.88 0.00
N GLY A 83 -0.12 6.79 0.73
CA GLY A 83 -0.62 7.36 1.98
C GLY A 83 -1.99 8.03 1.85
N MET A 84 -2.35 8.53 0.66
CA MET A 84 -3.68 9.10 0.38
C MET A 84 -4.82 8.09 0.57
N ILE A 85 -4.53 6.78 0.50
CA ILE A 85 -5.52 5.73 0.77
C ILE A 85 -6.17 5.93 2.14
N PHE A 86 -5.42 6.41 3.14
CA PHE A 86 -5.92 6.61 4.49
C PHE A 86 -7.16 7.51 4.54
N GLU A 87 -7.28 8.51 3.65
CA GLU A 87 -8.41 9.45 3.62
C GLU A 87 -9.75 8.79 3.24
N TYR A 88 -9.69 7.63 2.59
CA TYR A 88 -10.86 6.89 2.12
C TYR A 88 -11.18 5.66 2.98
N MET A 89 -10.33 5.36 3.97
CA MET A 89 -10.56 4.27 4.90
C MET A 89 -11.48 4.71 6.05
N PRO A 90 -12.11 3.77 6.78
CA PRO A 90 -12.89 4.11 7.95
C PRO A 90 -12.08 4.89 9.01
N GLU A 91 -12.71 5.82 9.73
CA GLU A 91 -12.03 6.71 10.71
C GLU A 91 -11.34 5.95 11.86
N ASP A 92 -11.86 4.77 12.22
CA ASP A 92 -11.33 3.87 13.24
C ASP A 92 -10.29 2.88 12.69
N ALA A 93 -9.76 3.14 11.48
CA ALA A 93 -8.71 2.34 10.87
C ALA A 93 -7.31 2.84 11.23
N ILE A 94 -6.42 1.90 11.48
CA ILE A 94 -4.97 2.10 11.46
C ILE A 94 -4.37 1.39 10.26
N LEU A 95 -3.37 2.01 9.66
CA LEU A 95 -2.81 1.61 8.37
C LEU A 95 -1.28 1.65 8.39
N ASP A 96 -0.64 0.67 7.74
CA ASP A 96 0.77 0.69 7.38
C ASP A 96 0.88 0.33 5.89
N ILE A 97 1.61 1.13 5.12
CA ILE A 97 1.88 0.88 3.70
C ILE A 97 3.39 0.95 3.50
N ARG A 98 3.96 -0.06 2.84
CA ARG A 98 5.39 -0.12 2.56
C ARG A 98 5.67 -0.59 1.16
N SER A 99 6.46 0.18 0.45
CA SER A 99 7.10 -0.22 -0.78
C SER A 99 8.15 -1.31 -0.50
N TYR A 100 8.42 -2.14 -1.49
CA TYR A 100 9.42 -3.20 -1.32
C TYR A 100 10.17 -3.58 -2.61
N LYS A 101 9.67 -3.16 -3.77
CA LYS A 101 10.28 -3.48 -5.06
C LYS A 101 9.81 -2.51 -6.14
N TRP A 102 10.74 -2.02 -6.95
CA TRP A 102 10.41 -1.54 -8.29
C TRP A 102 10.47 -2.72 -9.28
N ASP A 103 9.32 -3.05 -9.87
CA ASP A 103 9.23 -4.06 -10.90
C ASP A 103 9.42 -3.48 -12.30
N MET A 104 10.64 -3.56 -12.81
CA MET A 104 10.99 -3.08 -14.16
C MET A 104 10.19 -3.77 -15.28
N SER A 105 9.64 -4.97 -15.07
CA SER A 105 8.88 -5.68 -16.11
C SER A 105 7.49 -5.07 -16.29
N TYR A 106 6.90 -4.57 -15.22
CA TYR A 106 5.59 -3.92 -15.22
C TYR A 106 5.69 -2.39 -15.13
N ASN A 107 6.91 -1.85 -14.98
CA ASN A 107 7.19 -0.43 -14.81
C ASN A 107 6.37 0.18 -13.66
N ASP A 108 6.35 -0.48 -12.51
CA ASP A 108 5.61 -0.03 -11.32
C ASP A 108 6.36 -0.30 -10.02
N VAL A 109 6.05 0.48 -8.99
CA VAL A 109 6.51 0.22 -7.62
C VAL A 109 5.47 -0.64 -6.91
N LYS A 110 5.91 -1.75 -6.32
CA LYS A 110 5.08 -2.67 -5.55
C LYS A 110 5.12 -2.30 -4.08
N LEU A 111 3.94 -2.31 -3.46
CA LEU A 111 3.76 -2.02 -2.05
C LEU A 111 2.89 -3.10 -1.38
N ILE A 112 2.99 -3.17 -0.06
CA ILE A 112 2.07 -3.92 0.79
C ILE A 112 1.33 -2.92 1.66
N MET A 113 0.02 -3.09 1.75
CA MET A 113 -0.87 -2.37 2.65
C MET A 113 -1.39 -3.35 3.70
N VAL A 114 -1.39 -2.93 4.97
CA VAL A 114 -2.04 -3.63 6.08
C VAL A 114 -2.92 -2.65 6.84
N MET A 115 -4.20 -2.97 6.94
CA MET A 115 -5.20 -2.19 7.67
C MET A 115 -5.87 -3.04 8.75
N ALA A 116 -6.12 -2.41 9.90
CA ALA A 116 -6.84 -3.00 11.02
C ALA A 116 -7.69 -1.94 11.72
N HIS A 117 -8.61 -2.38 12.58
CA HIS A 117 -9.27 -1.49 13.53
C HIS A 117 -8.25 -0.99 14.58
N GLU A 118 -8.40 0.25 15.03
CA GLU A 118 -7.45 0.91 15.95
C GLU A 118 -7.20 0.13 17.25
N ASP A 119 -8.23 -0.52 17.80
CA ASP A 119 -8.13 -1.39 19.00
C ASP A 119 -7.08 -2.50 18.87
N LEU A 120 -6.77 -2.94 17.65
CA LEU A 120 -5.77 -3.99 17.43
C LEU A 120 -4.33 -3.48 17.69
N GLY A 121 -4.13 -2.18 17.51
CA GLY A 121 -2.87 -1.48 17.75
C GLY A 121 -1.81 -1.66 16.67
N ILE A 122 -0.99 -0.61 16.49
CA ILE A 122 0.08 -0.52 15.47
C ILE A 122 1.11 -1.66 15.60
N ALA A 123 1.38 -2.12 16.82
CA ALA A 123 2.32 -3.24 17.04
C ALA A 123 1.88 -4.51 16.30
N LYS A 124 0.57 -4.76 16.19
CA LYS A 124 0.05 -5.92 15.46
C LYS A 124 0.11 -5.71 13.95
N VAL A 125 -0.27 -4.53 13.48
CA VAL A 125 -0.16 -4.14 12.07
C VAL A 125 1.29 -4.34 11.58
N ASN A 126 2.27 -3.85 12.35
CA ASN A 126 3.69 -4.01 12.07
C ASN A 126 4.16 -5.47 12.04
N ASP A 127 3.66 -6.33 12.93
CA ASP A 127 3.96 -7.77 12.91
C ASP A 127 3.47 -8.44 11.63
N VAL A 128 2.23 -8.13 11.22
CA VAL A 128 1.65 -8.65 9.98
C VAL A 128 2.40 -8.12 8.77
N MET A 129 2.71 -6.82 8.73
CA MET A 129 3.49 -6.20 7.66
C MET A 129 4.83 -6.91 7.47
N LYS A 130 5.62 -7.08 8.54
CA LYS A 130 6.90 -7.80 8.49
C LYS A 130 6.76 -9.24 8.00
N ARG A 131 5.67 -9.92 8.36
CA ARG A 131 5.40 -11.29 7.90
C ARG A 131 5.02 -11.34 6.42
N LEU A 132 4.22 -10.39 5.94
CA LEU A 132 3.82 -10.31 4.53
C LEU A 132 5.00 -9.91 3.65
N LEU A 133 5.82 -8.94 4.06
CA LEU A 133 7.04 -8.54 3.35
C LEU A 133 8.04 -9.69 3.15
N ARG A 134 8.07 -10.67 4.07
CA ARG A 134 8.90 -11.89 3.92
C ARG A 134 8.30 -12.96 3.01
N GLN A 135 7.02 -12.83 2.66
CA GLN A 135 6.28 -13.79 1.82
C GLN A 135 6.05 -13.27 0.41
N VAL A 136 6.19 -11.95 0.20
CA VAL A 136 6.16 -11.38 -1.13
C VAL A 136 7.56 -11.50 -1.73
N ASP A 137 7.57 -12.04 -2.94
CA ASP A 137 8.71 -12.64 -3.66
C ASP A 137 8.97 -14.11 -3.29
#